data_AF-A0A7S2M0U5-F1
#
_entry.id   AF-A0A7S2M0U5-F1
#
_cell.length_a   1.000
_cell.length_b   1.000
_cell.length_c   1.000
_cell.angle_alpha   90.00
_cell.angle_beta   90.00
_cell.angle_gamma   90.00
#
_symmetry.space_group_name_H-M   'P 1'
#
loop_
_entity.id
_entity.type
_entity.pdbx_description
1 polymer ?
#
loop_
_entity_poly.entity_id
_entity_poly.type
_entity_poly.pdbx_seq_one_letter_code
_entity_poly.pdbx_strand_id
1 'polypeptide(L)'
;FSFLGCEPPDESAQDASNAACLLPASASRLQVKTSEKAKSGDWVGLFAPPESSADEFVDWYWVDAGKSPEEQHFTFYPLNLRTEYELRYYRKKGSHGYACVRSSGAVSFKHLLLE
;
A
#
# COMPACT_ATOMS: atom_id res chain seq x y z
N PHE A 1 -0.85 -6.10 -4.80
CA PHE A 1 0.35 -5.41 -4.29
C PHE A 1 1.32 -6.43 -3.73
N SER A 2 2.60 -6.08 -3.66
CA SER A 2 3.59 -6.84 -2.91
C SER A 2 4.29 -5.88 -1.96
N PHE A 3 4.34 -6.24 -0.68
CA PHE A 3 5.09 -5.54 0.34
C PHE A 3 6.54 -5.96 0.23
N LEU A 4 7.45 -5.01 0.06
CA LEU A 4 8.87 -5.32 -0.10
C LEU A 4 9.62 -5.44 1.22
N GLY A 5 8.99 -4.99 2.31
CA GLY A 5 9.60 -5.01 3.62
C GLY A 5 9.16 -3.81 4.43
N CYS A 6 8.99 -4.03 5.72
CA CYS A 6 9.12 -3.02 6.75
C CYS A 6 10.48 -3.28 7.42
N GLU A 7 11.57 -2.93 6.74
CA GLU A 7 12.90 -3.03 7.34
C GLU A 7 13.07 -1.98 8.45
N PRO A 8 13.36 -2.35 9.72
CA PRO A 8 14.49 -1.74 10.41
C PRO A 8 15.78 -2.08 9.63
N PRO A 9 16.86 -1.30 9.73
CA PRO A 9 18.05 -1.58 8.93
C PRO A 9 18.57 -2.97 9.27
N ASP A 10 18.82 -3.75 8.22
CA ASP A 10 19.39 -5.10 8.19
C ASP A 10 18.44 -6.32 8.26
N GLU A 11 18.78 -7.25 7.37
CA GLU A 11 18.30 -8.62 7.13
C GLU A 11 17.06 -8.88 6.25
N SER A 12 17.42 -9.31 5.04
CA SER A 12 16.71 -10.07 4.02
C SER A 12 15.76 -11.17 4.50
N ALA A 13 14.54 -11.16 3.96
CA ALA A 13 13.81 -12.39 3.64
C ALA A 13 12.77 -12.14 2.53
N GLN A 14 13.01 -12.81 1.38
CA GLN A 14 11.97 -13.15 0.41
C GLN A 14 11.05 -14.19 1.06
N ASP A 15 9.74 -13.94 1.07
CA ASP A 15 8.63 -14.88 0.84
C ASP A 15 7.36 -14.38 1.57
N ALA A 16 6.28 -14.09 0.83
CA ALA A 16 4.91 -14.01 1.36
C ALA A 16 3.90 -13.71 0.24
N SER A 17 3.37 -14.76 -0.38
CA SER A 17 2.10 -14.73 -1.08
C SER A 17 0.98 -15.05 -0.07
N ASN A 18 0.00 -14.14 0.09
CA ASN A 18 -1.29 -14.32 0.78
C ASN A 18 -1.33 -14.61 2.30
N ALA A 19 -0.29 -14.34 3.09
CA ALA A 19 -0.46 -14.19 4.53
C ALA A 19 -0.97 -12.79 4.85
N ALA A 20 -1.93 -12.64 5.77
CA ALA A 20 -2.31 -11.34 6.34
C ALA A 20 -1.02 -10.62 6.73
N CYS A 21 -0.66 -9.56 5.99
CA CYS A 21 0.65 -8.95 6.10
C CYS A 21 0.64 -8.13 7.39
N LEU A 22 1.12 -8.72 8.48
CA LEU A 22 1.18 -8.02 9.76
C LEU A 22 2.38 -7.08 9.76
N LEU A 23 2.13 -5.77 9.72
CA LEU A 23 3.18 -4.75 9.81
C LEU A 23 3.82 -4.80 11.20
N PRO A 24 5.14 -4.67 11.38
CA PRO A 24 5.71 -4.58 12.72
C PRO A 24 5.08 -3.41 13.49
N ALA A 25 4.91 -3.54 14.82
CA ALA A 25 4.23 -2.54 15.66
C ALA A 25 4.79 -1.11 15.55
N SER A 26 6.05 -1.01 15.14
CA SER A 26 6.85 0.19 14.93
C SER A 26 7.19 0.44 13.46
N ALA A 27 6.43 -0.13 12.52
CA ALA A 27 6.64 0.12 11.10
C ALA A 27 6.39 1.60 10.76
N SER A 28 7.45 2.41 10.81
CA SER A 28 7.39 3.82 10.41
C SER A 28 7.31 3.99 8.89
N ARG A 29 7.51 2.92 8.12
CA ARG A 29 7.63 2.96 6.66
C ARG A 29 7.09 1.68 6.03
N LEU A 30 6.27 1.83 5.00
CA LEU A 30 5.69 0.76 4.20
C LEU A 30 6.13 0.92 2.75
N GLN A 31 7.03 0.04 2.31
CA GLN A 31 7.49 0.00 0.92
C GLN A 31 6.64 -0.96 0.09
N VAL A 32 6.07 -0.42 -0.98
CA VAL A 32 5.05 -1.09 -1.77
C VAL A 32 5.46 -1.14 -3.23
N LYS A 33 5.29 -2.32 -3.82
CA LYS A 33 5.31 -2.53 -5.27
C LYS A 33 3.94 -2.91 -5.80
N THR A 34 3.71 -2.52 -7.04
CA THR A 34 2.55 -2.95 -7.83
C THR A 34 3.04 -3.67 -9.08
N SER A 35 2.33 -4.73 -9.49
CA SER A 35 2.56 -5.35 -10.80
C SER A 35 1.60 -4.81 -11.87
N GLU A 36 0.81 -3.78 -11.53
CA GLU A 36 -0.08 -3.13 -12.49
C GLU A 36 0.72 -2.30 -13.49
N LYS A 37 0.44 -2.50 -14.78
CA LYS A 37 0.97 -1.63 -15.83
C LYS A 37 0.44 -0.22 -15.64
N ALA A 38 1.34 0.73 -15.42
CA ALA A 38 1.03 2.14 -15.21
C ALA A 38 0.32 2.77 -16.42
N LYS A 39 -0.66 3.64 -16.15
CA LYS A 39 -1.25 4.55 -17.14
C LYS A 39 -1.26 5.97 -16.59
N SER A 40 -1.28 6.94 -17.50
CA SER A 40 -1.30 8.35 -17.11
C SER A 40 -2.54 8.67 -16.29
N GLY A 41 -2.30 9.25 -15.11
CA GLY A 41 -3.35 9.57 -14.14
C GLY A 41 -3.79 8.39 -13.28
N ASP A 42 -3.14 7.23 -13.33
CA ASP A 42 -3.34 6.19 -12.32
C ASP A 42 -2.68 6.61 -11.00
N TRP A 43 -3.20 6.15 -9.87
CA TRP A 43 -2.67 6.47 -8.54
C TRP A 43 -2.84 5.30 -7.57
N VAL A 44 -2.06 5.31 -6.51
CA VAL A 44 -2.16 4.36 -5.39
C VAL A 44 -2.51 5.13 -4.14
N GLY A 45 -3.49 4.65 -3.38
CA GLY A 45 -3.91 5.22 -2.11
C GLY A 45 -3.73 4.22 -0.97
N LEU A 46 -3.43 4.76 0.21
CA LEU A 46 -3.45 4.08 1.49
C LEU A 46 -4.69 4.52 2.26
N PHE A 47 -5.51 3.57 2.69
CA PHE A 47 -6.80 3.81 3.35
C PHE A 47 -6.78 3.25 4.76
N ALA A 48 -7.37 3.98 5.70
CA ALA A 48 -7.63 3.53 7.07
C ALA A 48 -8.89 4.24 7.61
N PRO A 49 -9.95 3.51 8.00
CA PRO A 49 -10.09 2.06 7.84
C PRO A 49 -10.07 1.63 6.36
N PRO A 50 -9.89 0.34 6.05
CA PRO A 50 -10.01 -0.15 4.67
C PRO A 50 -11.32 0.33 4.03
N GLU A 51 -12.43 0.37 4.76
CA GLU A 51 -13.77 0.67 4.19
C GLU A 51 -14.00 2.13 3.79
N SER A 52 -12.99 2.99 3.95
CA SER A 52 -12.99 4.38 3.50
C SER A 52 -13.32 4.52 2.02
N SER A 53 -14.01 5.62 1.70
CA SER A 53 -14.31 6.03 0.33
C SER A 53 -13.03 6.42 -0.43
N ALA A 54 -13.08 6.47 -1.76
CA ALA A 54 -11.89 6.70 -2.59
C ALA A 54 -11.22 8.08 -2.37
N ASP A 55 -11.93 9.06 -1.81
CA ASP A 55 -11.47 10.40 -1.44
C ASP A 55 -11.05 10.52 0.03
N GLU A 56 -11.21 9.46 0.82
CA GLU A 56 -10.89 9.38 2.25
C GLU A 56 -9.59 8.58 2.49
N PHE A 57 -8.60 8.75 1.60
CA PHE A 57 -7.28 8.17 1.77
C PHE A 57 -6.50 8.90 2.88
N VAL A 58 -5.63 8.17 3.58
CA VAL A 58 -4.68 8.74 4.54
C VAL A 58 -3.48 9.33 3.80
N ASP A 59 -3.04 8.67 2.74
CA ASP A 59 -1.89 9.07 1.93
C ASP A 59 -1.98 8.46 0.53
N TRP A 60 -1.29 9.03 -0.46
CA TRP A 60 -1.40 8.62 -1.85
C TRP A 60 -0.22 9.07 -2.72
N TYR A 61 -0.04 8.38 -3.85
CA TYR A 61 0.95 8.70 -4.88
C TYR A 61 0.37 8.56 -6.28
N TRP A 62 0.71 9.49 -7.17
CA TRP A 62 0.56 9.27 -8.61
C TRP A 62 1.47 8.14 -9.07
N VAL A 63 0.97 7.31 -9.98
CA VAL A 63 1.78 6.30 -10.67
C VAL A 63 2.44 6.96 -11.88
N ASP A 64 3.72 6.71 -12.08
CA ASP A 64 4.47 7.24 -13.21
C ASP A 64 4.24 6.37 -14.46
N ALA A 65 3.50 6.87 -15.44
CA ALA A 65 3.24 6.12 -16.68
C ALA A 65 4.48 5.85 -17.54
N GLY A 66 5.60 6.55 -17.28
CA GLY A 66 6.88 6.33 -17.97
C GLY A 66 7.71 5.17 -17.41
N LYS A 67 7.36 4.65 -16.22
CA LYS A 67 8.09 3.58 -15.54
C LYS A 67 7.44 2.22 -15.72
N SER A 68 8.25 1.17 -15.83
CA SER A 68 7.75 -0.20 -15.83
C SER A 68 7.20 -0.59 -14.44
N PRO A 69 6.33 -1.61 -14.32
CA PRO A 69 5.80 -2.02 -13.03
C PRO A 69 6.89 -2.35 -11.99
N GLU A 70 8.00 -2.98 -12.39
CA GLU A 70 9.09 -3.30 -11.46
C GLU A 70 9.83 -2.06 -10.91
N GLU A 71 9.75 -0.94 -11.62
CA GLU A 71 10.34 0.36 -11.24
C GLU A 71 9.40 1.24 -10.40
N GLN A 72 8.15 0.80 -10.18
CA GLN A 72 7.18 1.52 -9.33
C GLN A 72 7.41 1.17 -7.86
N HIS A 73 7.99 2.11 -7.12
CA HIS A 73 8.20 1.99 -5.68
C HIS A 73 7.48 3.12 -4.95
N PHE A 74 6.60 2.76 -4.03
CA PHE A 74 5.90 3.72 -3.16
C PHE A 74 6.37 3.52 -1.72
N THR A 75 6.53 4.63 -1.00
CA THR A 75 6.94 4.60 0.41
C THR A 75 5.90 5.36 1.22
N PHE A 76 5.05 4.64 1.93
CA PHE A 76 4.05 5.25 2.81
C PHE A 76 4.56 5.32 4.25
N TYR A 77 4.06 6.28 5.02
CA TYR A 77 4.38 6.48 6.44
C TYR A 77 3.12 6.34 7.30
N PRO A 78 2.54 5.13 7.41
CA PRO A 78 1.33 4.91 8.19
C PRO A 78 1.58 5.19 9.68
N LEU A 79 0.75 6.03 10.29
CA LEU A 79 0.68 6.15 11.75
C LEU A 79 -0.04 4.93 12.33
N ASN A 80 0.28 4.48 13.54
CA ASN A 80 -0.51 3.44 14.18
C ASN A 80 -1.83 4.04 14.73
N LEU A 81 -2.89 4.03 13.91
CA LEU A 81 -4.21 4.53 14.27
C LEU A 81 -5.09 3.48 14.98
N ARG A 82 -4.53 2.32 15.38
CA ARG A 82 -5.27 1.18 15.96
C ARG A 82 -6.43 0.68 15.06
N THR A 83 -6.24 0.77 13.75
CA THR A 83 -7.14 0.25 12.72
C THR A 83 -6.31 -0.50 11.67
N GLU A 84 -7.00 -1.24 10.81
CA GLU A 84 -6.41 -1.85 9.64
C GLU A 84 -6.21 -0.81 8.53
N TYR A 85 -5.30 -1.14 7.62
CA TYR A 85 -4.94 -0.36 6.45
C TYR A 85 -5.20 -1.18 5.18
N GLU A 86 -5.45 -0.49 4.07
CA GLU A 86 -5.51 -1.12 2.76
C GLU A 86 -4.84 -0.25 1.71
N LEU A 87 -4.07 -0.87 0.82
CA LEU A 87 -3.55 -0.22 -0.38
C LEU A 87 -4.44 -0.54 -1.57
N ARG A 88 -4.82 0.50 -2.30
CA ARG A 88 -5.67 0.40 -3.48
C ARG A 88 -5.02 1.08 -4.67
N TYR A 89 -5.07 0.42 -5.82
CA TYR A 89 -4.63 0.96 -7.09
C TYR A 89 -5.85 1.43 -7.88
N TYR A 90 -5.87 2.71 -8.24
CA TYR A 90 -6.94 3.32 -9.01
C TYR A 90 -6.51 3.61 -10.44
N ARG A 91 -7.36 3.20 -11.38
CA ARG A 91 -7.23 3.49 -12.79
C ARG A 91 -8.11 4.63 -13.21
N LYS A 92 -7.56 5.62 -13.92
CA LYS A 92 -8.35 6.68 -14.54
C LYS A 92 -9.24 6.09 -15.66
N LYS A 93 -10.53 6.38 -15.63
CA LYS A 93 -11.55 5.93 -16.60
C LYS A 93 -12.12 7.07 -17.47
N GLY A 94 -11.78 8.31 -17.16
CA GLY A 94 -12.22 9.51 -17.87
C GLY A 94 -11.68 10.76 -17.17
N SER A 95 -12.23 11.94 -17.46
CA SER A 95 -11.72 13.20 -16.88
C SER A 95 -11.82 13.27 -15.36
N HIS A 96 -12.86 12.66 -14.77
CA HIS A 96 -13.14 12.71 -13.32
C HIS A 96 -13.44 11.34 -12.69
N GLY A 97 -13.29 10.25 -13.45
CA GLY A 97 -13.66 8.91 -13.01
C GLY A 97 -12.45 8.04 -12.69
N TYR A 98 -12.50 7.35 -11.56
CA TYR A 98 -11.50 6.38 -11.13
C TYR A 98 -12.16 5.03 -10.80
N ALA A 99 -11.47 3.94 -11.10
CA ALA A 99 -11.89 2.60 -10.73
C ALA A 99 -10.78 1.89 -9.95
N CYS A 100 -11.10 1.32 -8.80
CA CYS A 100 -10.18 0.44 -8.09
C CYS A 100 -9.98 -0.83 -8.94
N VAL A 101 -8.75 -1.05 -9.41
CA VAL A 101 -8.40 -2.23 -10.22
C VAL A 101 -7.61 -3.25 -9.42
N ARG A 102 -7.08 -2.86 -8.26
CA ARG A 102 -6.39 -3.78 -7.35
C ARG A 102 -6.41 -3.30 -5.92
N SER A 103 -6.50 -4.26 -5.01
CA SER A 103 -6.40 -4.07 -3.57
C SER A 103 -5.29 -4.98 -3.00
N SER A 104 -4.71 -4.61 -1.86
CA SER A 104 -3.84 -5.48 -1.06
C SER A 104 -4.60 -6.43 -0.16
N GLY A 105 -5.90 -6.20 0.07
CA GLY A 105 -6.59 -6.66 1.27
C GLY A 105 -6.20 -5.84 2.51
N ALA A 106 -6.90 -6.07 3.62
CA ALA A 106 -6.64 -5.43 4.89
C ALA A 106 -5.28 -5.88 5.48
N VAL A 107 -4.57 -4.93 6.08
CA VAL A 107 -3.21 -5.04 6.60
C VAL A 107 -3.16 -4.34 7.94
N SER A 108 -2.70 -5.02 8.98
CA SER A 108 -2.75 -4.51 10.35
C SER A 108 -1.37 -4.51 10.99
N PHE A 109 -1.12 -3.55 11.89
CA PHE A 109 0.08 -3.58 12.72
C PHE A 109 0.00 -4.74 13.72
N LYS A 110 1.09 -5.50 13.89
CA LYS A 110 1.27 -6.45 14.98
C LYS A 110 1.04 -5.69 16.28
N HIS A 111 0.08 -6.14 17.07
CA HIS A 111 -0.05 -5.67 18.43
C HIS A 111 1.20 -6.09 19.22
N LEU A 112 1.86 -5.13 19.89
CA LEU A 112 2.76 -5.48 20.99
C LEU A 112 1.86 -6.04 22.09
N LEU A 113 1.87 -7.36 22.27
CA LEU A 113 1.43 -7.95 23.52
C LEU A 113 2.39 -7.41 24.59
N LEU A 114 1.90 -6.50 25.41
CA LEU A 114 2.54 -6.20 26.69
C LEU A 114 2.32 -7.43 27.56
N GLU A 115 3.35 -8.26 27.70
CA GLU A 115 3.45 -9.27 28.77
C GLU A 115 3.62 -8.61 30.14
#